data_AF-A0A2U1Q2P4-F1
#
_entry.id   AF-A0A2U1Q2P4-F1
#
_cell.length_a   1.000
_cell.length_b   1.000
_cell.length_c   1.000
_cell.angle_alpha   90.00
_cell.angle_beta   90.00
_cell.angle_gamma   90.00
#
_symmetry.space_group_name_H-M   'P 1'
#
loop_
_entity.id
_entity.type
_entity.pdbx_description
1 polymer ?
#
loop_
_entity_poly.entity_id
_entity_poly.type
_entity_poly.pdbx_seq_one_letter_code
_entity_poly.pdbx_strand_id
1 'polypeptide(L)'
;MENISQYRDNLDKTLMSSDLSNVESVKMLVENQMSKSTQSEDQEYREVLVQKRTKEVANLLSMLRSASGKATEGLKANEIPHGGWKIKQDNQDCRVMYREGPAGTPFHTLLVEGYVDGPACA
;
A
#
# COMPACT_ATOMS: atom_id res chain seq x y z
N MET A 1 -20.18 9.06 11.44
CA MET A 1 -19.59 8.50 10.20
C MET A 1 -18.28 9.22 9.97
N GLU A 2 -17.16 8.51 10.12
CA GLU A 2 -15.89 9.03 9.62
C GLU A 2 -15.97 9.13 8.09
N ASN A 3 -15.53 10.25 7.55
CA ASN A 3 -15.55 10.50 6.12
C ASN A 3 -14.45 9.65 5.44
N ILE A 4 -14.69 9.16 4.23
CA ILE A 4 -13.68 8.44 3.42
C ILE A 4 -12.38 9.27 3.29
N SER A 5 -12.49 10.60 3.27
CA SER A 5 -11.33 11.50 3.31
C SER A 5 -10.47 11.32 4.56
N GLN A 6 -11.07 11.12 5.73
CA GLN A 6 -10.37 10.93 7.00
C GLN A 6 -9.61 9.60 7.03
N TYR A 7 -10.20 8.52 6.49
CA TYR A 7 -9.50 7.24 6.36
C TYR A 7 -8.28 7.34 5.42
N ARG A 8 -8.43 8.07 4.31
CA ARG A 8 -7.31 8.35 3.40
C ARG A 8 -6.21 9.14 4.07
N ASP A 9 -6.56 10.23 4.75
CA ASP A 9 -5.58 11.06 5.47
C ASP A 9 -4.84 10.26 6.56
N ASN A 10 -5.54 9.37 7.27
CA ASN A 10 -4.94 8.51 8.27
C ASN A 10 -3.97 7.49 7.64
N LEU A 11 -4.39 6.82 6.56
CA LEU A 11 -3.52 5.89 5.82
C LEU A 11 -2.26 6.60 5.31
N ASP A 12 -2.42 7.78 4.73
CA ASP A 12 -1.33 8.58 4.19
C ASP A 12 -0.36 9.00 5.28
N LYS A 13 -0.87 9.48 6.43
CA LYS A 13 -0.03 9.77 7.62
C LYS A 13 0.74 8.55 8.09
N THR A 14 0.10 7.38 8.16
CA THR A 14 0.74 6.14 8.57
C THR A 14 1.83 5.72 7.58
N LEU A 15 1.56 5.77 6.28
CA LEU A 15 2.55 5.42 5.24
C LEU A 15 3.74 6.37 5.20
N MET A 16 3.57 7.62 5.65
CA MET A 16 4.62 8.64 5.77
C MET A 16 5.33 8.61 7.14
N SER A 17 4.91 7.76 8.08
CA SER A 17 5.59 7.65 9.37
C SER A 17 7.04 7.19 9.20
N SER A 18 7.93 7.58 10.12
CA SER A 18 9.33 7.14 10.11
C SER A 18 9.46 5.62 10.09
N ASP A 19 8.56 4.94 10.81
CA ASP A 19 8.57 3.48 10.97
C ASP A 19 8.37 2.74 9.65
N LEU A 20 7.61 3.34 8.73
CA LEU A 20 7.30 2.78 7.42
C LEU A 20 8.02 3.46 6.25
N SER A 21 8.69 4.59 6.49
CA SER A 21 9.42 5.35 5.45
C SER A 21 10.94 5.17 5.51
N ASN A 22 11.49 4.87 6.68
CA ASN A 22 12.92 4.61 6.86
C ASN A 22 13.24 3.13 6.63
N VAL A 23 14.25 2.85 5.78
CA VAL A 23 14.63 1.48 5.42
C VAL A 23 15.16 0.68 6.62
N GLU A 24 15.88 1.30 7.54
CA GLU A 24 16.39 0.63 8.74
C GLU A 24 15.24 0.30 9.71
N SER A 25 14.26 1.20 9.86
CA SER A 25 13.04 0.91 10.63
C SER A 25 12.26 -0.26 10.03
N VAL A 26 12.10 -0.29 8.71
CA VAL A 26 11.46 -1.41 8.00
C VAL A 26 12.25 -2.71 8.20
N LYS A 27 13.59 -2.66 8.17
CA LYS A 27 14.45 -3.82 8.44
C LYS A 27 14.21 -4.37 9.84
N MET A 28 14.19 -3.51 10.86
CA MET A 28 13.90 -3.90 12.24
C MET A 28 12.52 -4.56 12.38
N LEU A 29 11.50 -4.06 11.67
CA LEU A 29 10.16 -4.67 11.64
C LEU A 29 10.20 -6.06 11.00
N VAL A 30 10.90 -6.21 9.89
CA VAL A 30 11.07 -7.50 9.19
C VAL A 30 11.79 -8.50 10.09
N GLU A 31 12.88 -8.11 10.74
CA GLU A 31 13.63 -8.95 11.69
C GLU A 31 12.76 -9.42 12.85
N ASN A 32 11.95 -8.52 13.42
CA ASN A 32 11.05 -8.84 14.52
C ASN A 32 9.95 -9.83 14.09
N GLN A 33 9.42 -9.71 12.87
CA GLN A 33 8.42 -10.65 12.35
C GLN A 33 9.04 -12.01 12.01
N MET A 34 10.21 -12.03 11.39
CA MET A 34 10.91 -13.28 11.07
C MET A 34 11.31 -14.04 12.33
N SER A 35 11.77 -13.34 13.38
CA SER A 35 12.15 -13.96 14.65
C SER A 35 10.97 -14.65 15.35
N LYS A 36 9.73 -14.23 15.08
CA LYS A 36 8.51 -14.89 15.57
C LYS A 36 8.10 -16.08 14.71
N SER A 37 8.59 -16.18 13.48
CA SER A 37 8.18 -17.17 12.48
C SER A 37 9.17 -18.34 12.32
N THR A 38 10.45 -18.18 12.64
CA THR A 38 11.46 -19.23 12.37
C THR A 38 12.06 -19.82 13.65
N GLN A 39 11.88 -21.13 13.81
CA GLN A 39 12.59 -21.97 14.77
C GLN A 39 13.77 -22.60 14.00
N SER A 40 15.01 -22.15 14.28
CA SER A 40 16.26 -22.72 13.74
C SER A 40 16.50 -22.55 12.22
N GLU A 41 17.18 -21.47 11.83
CA GLU A 41 17.85 -21.34 10.52
C GLU A 41 19.29 -20.84 10.71
N ASP A 42 20.17 -21.18 9.77
CA ASP A 42 21.57 -20.69 9.69
C ASP A 42 21.61 -19.15 9.69
N GLN A 43 22.50 -18.57 10.49
CA GLN A 43 22.54 -17.14 10.77
C GLN A 43 22.83 -16.31 9.51
N GLU A 44 23.68 -16.81 8.61
CA GLU A 44 24.04 -16.13 7.36
C GLU A 44 22.87 -16.12 6.37
N TYR A 45 22.18 -17.25 6.24
CA TYR A 45 20.97 -17.36 5.40
C TYR A 45 19.85 -16.44 5.91
N ARG A 46 19.67 -16.37 7.22
CA ARG A 46 18.71 -15.47 7.86
C ARG A 46 18.97 -14.01 7.50
N GLU A 47 20.22 -13.56 7.55
CA GLU A 47 20.58 -12.18 7.23
C GLU A 47 20.27 -11.83 5.76
N VAL A 48 20.63 -12.73 4.83
CA VAL A 48 20.31 -12.57 3.40
C VAL A 48 18.79 -12.51 3.17
N LEU A 49 18.03 -13.37 3.86
CA LEU A 49 16.56 -13.39 3.76
C LEU A 49 15.95 -12.09 4.32
N VAL A 50 16.42 -11.62 5.47
CA VAL A 50 15.98 -10.35 6.08
C VAL A 50 16.23 -9.18 5.12
N GLN A 51 17.42 -9.09 4.52
CA GLN A 51 17.73 -8.02 3.56
C GLN A 51 16.82 -8.08 2.33
N LYS A 52 16.62 -9.26 1.75
CA LYS A 52 15.72 -9.45 0.61
C LYS A 52 14.30 -8.99 0.94
N ARG A 53 13.78 -9.41 2.10
CA ARG A 53 12.42 -9.09 2.54
C ARG A 53 12.25 -7.63 2.90
N THR A 54 13.27 -7.01 3.50
CA THR A 54 13.31 -5.56 3.74
C THR A 54 13.17 -4.80 2.43
N LYS A 55 13.89 -5.20 1.38
CA LYS A 55 13.80 -4.57 0.06
C LYS A 55 12.42 -4.73 -0.56
N GLU A 56 11.82 -5.92 -0.48
CA GLU A 56 10.47 -6.19 -0.99
C GLU A 56 9.42 -5.33 -0.26
N VAL A 57 9.47 -5.27 1.07
CA VAL A 57 8.55 -4.48 1.89
C VAL A 57 8.74 -2.97 1.66
N ALA A 58 9.97 -2.50 1.61
CA ALA A 58 10.26 -1.09 1.33
C ALA A 58 9.74 -0.67 -0.06
N ASN A 59 9.87 -1.54 -1.07
CA ASN A 59 9.33 -1.30 -2.40
C ASN A 59 7.78 -1.30 -2.39
N LEU A 60 7.15 -2.21 -1.65
CA LEU A 60 5.69 -2.20 -1.51
C LEU A 60 5.19 -0.91 -0.86
N LEU A 61 5.83 -0.47 0.23
CA LEU A 61 5.49 0.76 0.95
C LEU A 61 5.71 2.00 0.10
N SER A 62 6.78 2.05 -0.70
CA SER A 62 7.01 3.17 -1.64
C SER A 62 5.92 3.24 -2.70
N MET A 63 5.51 2.11 -3.27
CA MET A 63 4.41 2.06 -4.22
C MET A 63 3.10 2.53 -3.56
N LEU A 64 2.79 2.12 -2.34
CA LEU A 64 1.60 2.59 -1.62
C LEU A 64 1.63 4.10 -1.39
N ARG A 65 2.77 4.69 -1.03
CA ARG A 65 2.91 6.15 -0.91
C ARG A 65 2.68 6.89 -2.21
N SER A 66 3.05 6.33 -3.36
CA SER A 66 2.76 6.95 -4.67
C SER A 66 1.26 7.02 -4.99
N ALA A 67 0.41 6.27 -4.28
CA ALA A 67 -1.05 6.38 -4.40
C ALA A 67 -1.66 7.54 -3.59
N SER A 68 -0.92 8.07 -2.61
CA SER A 68 -1.34 9.13 -1.67
C SER A 68 -1.34 10.54 -2.30
N GLY A 69 -0.86 10.69 -3.54
CA GLY A 69 -0.82 11.99 -4.22
C GLY A 69 -2.18 12.70 -4.15
N LYS A 70 -2.25 13.82 -3.42
CA LYS A 70 -3.40 14.73 -3.49
C LYS A 70 -3.67 14.97 -4.97
N ALA A 71 -4.87 14.65 -5.43
CA ALA A 71 -5.31 15.03 -6.77
C ALA A 71 -5.10 16.55 -6.84
N THR A 72 -4.08 16.98 -7.57
CA THR A 72 -3.82 18.39 -7.79
C THR A 72 -5.10 18.95 -8.40
N GLU A 73 -5.78 19.85 -7.67
CA GLU A 73 -6.95 20.55 -8.18
C GLU A 73 -6.59 21.16 -9.54
N GLY A 74 -7.11 20.59 -10.62
CA GLY A 74 -6.90 21.11 -11.97
C GLY A 74 -6.57 20.09 -13.08
N LEU A 75 -6.28 18.82 -12.77
CA LEU A 75 -6.08 17.82 -13.83
C LEU A 75 -7.43 17.31 -14.35
N LYS A 76 -7.65 17.47 -15.65
CA LYS A 76 -8.87 17.07 -16.35
C LYS A 76 -9.12 15.58 -16.14
N ALA A 77 -10.40 15.20 -16.09
CA ALA A 77 -10.93 13.86 -15.82
C ALA A 77 -10.43 12.70 -16.71
N ASN A 78 -9.44 12.92 -17.58
CA ASN A 78 -8.87 11.94 -18.50
C ASN A 78 -7.34 11.82 -18.39
N GLU A 79 -6.70 12.52 -17.46
CA GLU A 79 -5.24 12.42 -17.27
C GLU A 79 -4.94 11.47 -16.10
N ILE A 80 -4.22 10.41 -16.45
CA ILE A 80 -3.88 9.23 -15.67
C ILE A 80 -3.39 9.63 -14.27
N PRO A 81 -3.97 9.09 -13.17
CA PRO A 81 -3.54 9.45 -11.84
C PRO A 81 -2.11 8.96 -11.62
N HIS A 82 -1.23 9.89 -11.24
CA HIS A 82 0.08 9.66 -10.67
C HIS A 82 0.10 8.38 -9.78
N GLY A 83 1.09 7.51 -9.98
CA GLY A 83 1.31 6.35 -9.11
C GLY A 83 0.95 4.95 -9.64
N GLY A 84 0.70 4.81 -10.95
CA GLY A 84 0.60 3.50 -11.62
C GLY A 84 -0.78 2.82 -11.56
N TRP A 85 -1.82 3.54 -11.15
CA TRP A 85 -3.20 3.04 -11.13
C TRP A 85 -3.84 3.09 -12.51
N LYS A 86 -4.46 1.98 -12.92
CA LYS A 86 -5.24 1.81 -14.15
C LYS A 86 -6.71 1.70 -13.76
N ILE A 87 -7.59 2.48 -14.38
CA ILE A 87 -9.04 2.36 -14.18
C ILE A 87 -9.50 1.05 -14.84
N LYS A 88 -10.21 0.20 -14.08
CA LYS A 88 -10.82 -1.04 -14.57
C LYS A 88 -12.30 -0.87 -14.87
N GLN A 89 -12.99 -0.10 -14.04
CA GLN A 89 -14.40 0.20 -14.18
C GLN A 89 -14.67 1.57 -13.57
N ASP A 90 -15.51 2.36 -14.22
CA ASP A 90 -15.93 3.68 -13.73
C ASP A 90 -17.38 3.88 -14.18
N ASN A 91 -18.31 3.76 -13.24
CA ASN A 91 -19.73 3.96 -13.48
C ASN A 91 -20.35 4.83 -12.38
N GLN A 92 -21.67 5.06 -12.44
CA GLN A 92 -22.35 5.93 -11.49
C GLN A 92 -22.34 5.39 -10.05
N ASP A 93 -22.08 4.11 -9.85
CA ASP A 93 -22.20 3.44 -8.55
C ASP A 93 -20.82 3.26 -7.89
N CYS A 94 -19.80 2.98 -8.69
CA CYS A 94 -18.45 2.72 -8.19
C CYS A 94 -17.36 2.96 -9.24
N ARG A 95 -16.15 3.15 -8.73
CA ARG A 95 -14.91 3.24 -9.49
C ARG A 95 -13.95 2.17 -8.99
N VAL A 96 -13.56 1.27 -9.89
CA VAL A 96 -12.59 0.20 -9.66
C VAL A 96 -11.27 0.59 -10.31
N MET A 97 -10.21 0.65 -9.50
CA MET A 97 -8.85 0.90 -9.93
C MET A 97 -7.98 -0.33 -9.67
N TYR A 98 -6.98 -0.53 -10.51
CA TYR A 98 -6.03 -1.63 -10.47
C TYR A 98 -4.60 -1.13 -10.54
N ARG A 99 -3.70 -1.76 -9.79
CA ARG A 99 -2.27 -1.55 -9.90
C ARG A 99 -1.54 -2.88 -9.93
N GLU A 100 -0.59 -3.01 -10.84
CA GLU A 100 0.35 -4.12 -10.82
C GLU A 100 1.17 -4.08 -9.53
N GLY A 101 1.34 -5.25 -8.92
CA GLY A 101 2.25 -5.39 -7.80
C GLY A 101 3.70 -5.52 -8.25
N PRO A 102 4.61 -5.84 -7.31
CA PRO A 102 6.02 -6.04 -7.64
C PRO A 102 6.22 -7.07 -8.74
N ALA A 103 7.19 -6.81 -9.63
CA ALA A 103 7.50 -7.68 -10.75
C ALA A 103 7.78 -9.12 -10.29
N GLY A 104 7.20 -10.09 -11.00
CA GLY A 104 7.32 -11.52 -10.69
C GLY A 104 6.43 -12.02 -9.55
N THR A 105 5.59 -11.16 -8.95
CA THR A 105 4.62 -11.58 -7.94
C THR A 105 3.21 -11.68 -8.52
N PRO A 106 2.39 -12.65 -8.07
CA PRO A 106 0.98 -12.76 -8.47
C PRO A 106 0.09 -11.78 -7.71
N PHE A 107 0.66 -11.00 -6.78
CA PHE A 107 -0.09 -10.10 -5.92
C PHE A 107 -0.27 -8.76 -6.64
N HIS A 108 -1.51 -8.33 -6.79
CA HIS A 108 -1.87 -7.04 -7.38
C HIS A 108 -2.79 -6.30 -6.42
N THR A 109 -2.93 -4.99 -6.62
CA THR A 109 -3.79 -4.17 -5.77
C THR A 109 -5.03 -3.74 -6.56
N LEU A 110 -6.21 -4.02 -6.01
CA LEU A 110 -7.48 -3.48 -6.46
C LEU A 110 -8.00 -2.50 -5.41
N LEU A 111 -8.48 -1.35 -5.86
CA LEU A 111 -9.14 -0.35 -5.01
C LEU A 111 -10.52 -0.10 -5.59
N VAL A 112 -11.55 -0.18 -4.75
CA VAL A 112 -12.93 0.13 -5.11
C VAL A 112 -13.40 1.30 -4.26
N GLU A 113 -13.81 2.37 -4.91
CA GLU A 113 -14.45 3.53 -4.29
C GLU A 113 -15.90 3.59 -4.78
N GLY A 114 -16.86 3.78 -3.89
CA GLY A 114 -18.30 3.79 -4.23
C GLY A 114 -19.16 3.97 -3.00
N TYR A 115 -20.47 3.89 -3.17
CA TYR A 115 -21.45 3.93 -2.09
C TYR A 115 -22.23 2.61 -2.02
N VAL A 116 -22.70 2.26 -0.83
CA VAL A 116 -23.56 1.10 -0.60
C VAL A 116 -24.76 1.57 0.20
N ASP A 117 -25.95 1.45 -0.37
CA ASP A 117 -27.20 1.68 0.36
C ASP A 117 -27.48 0.47 1.26
N GLY A 118 -27.04 0.58 2.51
CA GLY A 118 -27.24 -0.44 3.54
C GLY A 118 -27.42 0.19 4.92
N PRO A 119 -28.04 -0.51 5.88
CA PRO A 119 -28.11 -0.02 7.24
C PRO A 119 -26.69 0.18 7.75
N ALA A 120 -26.38 1.41 8.19
CA ALA A 120 -25.15 1.67 8.91
C ALA A 120 -25.25 0.94 10.24
N CYS A 121 -24.69 -0.27 10.33
CA CYS A 121 -24.57 -0.96 11.60
C CYS A 121 -23.79 -0.06 12.56
N ALA A 122 -24.48 0.37 13.61
CA ALA A 122 -23.98 1.20 14.69
C ALA A 122 -23.00 0.45 15.59
#